data_AF-A0A6L6IT68-F1
#
_entry.id   AF-A0A6L6IT68-F1
#
_cell.length_a   1.000
_cell.length_b   1.000
_cell.length_c   1.000
_cell.angle_alpha   90.00
_cell.angle_beta   90.00
_cell.angle_gamma   90.00
#
_symmetry.space_group_name_H-M   'P 1'
#
loop_
_entity.id
_entity.type
_entity.pdbx_description
1 polymer ?
#
loop_
_entity_poly.entity_id
_entity_poly.type
_entity_poly.pdbx_seq_one_letter_code
_entity_poly.pdbx_strand_id
1 'polypeptide(L)'
;MIMTVDEIFADDRRNPPMERSLPWEETRGGVTVFVEPKPHWAEDMRAFRLDRCEYCRYADWSAHGARTRFYGHIDTSGDDVMMEARAIIAREIADGLWD
;
A
#
# COMPACT_ATOMS: atom_id res chain seq x y z
N MET A 1 5.72 -24.94 2.51
CA MET A 1 4.30 -24.99 2.07
C MET A 1 4.12 -23.69 1.34
N ILE A 2 3.89 -23.68 0.03
CA ILE A 2 3.86 -22.42 -0.73
C ILE A 2 2.76 -21.52 -0.15
N MET A 3 3.17 -20.41 0.45
CA MET A 3 2.23 -19.36 0.82
C MET A 3 1.72 -18.70 -0.46
N THR A 4 0.41 -18.51 -0.52
CA THR A 4 -0.22 -17.73 -1.58
C THR A 4 0.08 -16.24 -1.38
N VAL A 5 -0.03 -15.45 -2.47
CA VAL A 5 0.08 -13.98 -2.40
C VAL A 5 -0.87 -13.43 -1.33
N ASP A 6 -2.10 -13.93 -1.26
CA ASP A 6 -3.09 -13.43 -0.30
C ASP A 6 -2.72 -13.77 1.15
N GLU A 7 -2.12 -14.93 1.41
CA GLU A 7 -1.62 -15.29 2.74
C GLU A 7 -0.47 -14.39 3.18
N ILE A 8 0.46 -14.07 2.29
CA ILE A 8 1.59 -13.15 2.56
C ILE A 8 1.06 -11.75 2.90
N PHE A 9 0.15 -11.20 2.11
CA PHE A 9 -0.48 -9.90 2.39
C PHE A 9 -1.37 -9.92 3.65
N ALA A 10 -1.97 -11.07 3.99
CA ALA A 10 -2.74 -11.21 5.22
C ALA A 10 -1.84 -11.29 6.45
N ASP A 11 -0.69 -11.95 6.35
CA ASP A 11 0.29 -12.05 7.43
C ASP A 11 0.96 -10.70 7.71
N ASP A 12 1.47 -10.00 6.68
CA ASP A 12 2.08 -8.68 6.82
C ASP A 12 1.13 -7.67 7.48
N ARG A 13 -0.17 -7.74 7.17
CA ARG A 13 -1.19 -6.84 7.72
C ARG A 13 -1.42 -7.01 9.23
N ARG A 14 -0.96 -8.10 9.83
CA ARG A 14 -0.98 -8.30 11.29
C ARG A 14 -0.01 -7.37 12.01
N ASN A 15 1.02 -6.91 11.31
CA ASN A 15 1.95 -5.92 11.82
C ASN A 15 1.27 -4.53 11.90
N PRO A 16 1.69 -3.69 12.87
CA PRO A 16 1.26 -2.30 12.90
C PRO A 16 1.73 -1.57 11.63
N PRO A 17 1.04 -0.50 11.19
CA PRO A 17 1.33 0.19 9.92
C PRO A 17 2.80 0.53 9.67
N MET A 18 3.56 0.87 10.73
CA MET A 18 4.98 1.25 10.63
C MET A 18 5.93 0.06 10.38
N GLU A 19 5.47 -1.17 10.61
CA GLU A 19 6.24 -2.41 10.46
C GLU A 19 5.83 -3.20 9.21
N ARG A 20 4.79 -2.75 8.50
CA ARG A 20 4.33 -3.38 7.26
C ARG A 20 5.33 -3.17 6.14
N SER A 21 5.54 -4.23 5.37
CA SER A 21 6.41 -4.24 4.20
C SER A 21 5.64 -4.31 2.88
N LEU A 22 4.32 -4.55 2.93
CA LEU A 22 3.45 -4.59 1.76
C LEU A 22 2.38 -3.50 1.79
N PRO A 23 1.91 -3.02 0.63
CA PRO A 23 0.81 -2.07 0.60
C PRO A 23 -0.48 -2.61 1.22
N TRP A 24 -1.28 -1.71 1.80
CA TRP A 24 -2.58 -2.08 2.36
C TRP A 24 -3.67 -1.06 2.04
N GLU A 25 -4.90 -1.55 1.99
CA GLU A 25 -6.08 -0.72 1.80
C GLU A 25 -6.54 -0.06 3.10
N GLU A 26 -6.91 1.22 3.03
CA GLU A 26 -7.73 1.87 4.04
C GLU A 26 -8.91 2.60 3.40
N THR A 27 -10.07 2.51 4.03
CA THR A 27 -11.26 3.25 3.62
C THR A 27 -11.75 4.12 4.78
N ARG A 28 -11.86 5.43 4.55
CA ARG A 28 -12.41 6.40 5.53
C ARG A 28 -13.27 7.42 4.82
N GLY A 29 -14.49 7.64 5.32
CA GLY A 29 -15.40 8.67 4.77
C GLY A 29 -15.75 8.48 3.29
N GLY A 30 -15.79 7.24 2.79
CA GLY A 30 -16.07 6.91 1.38
C GLY A 30 -14.89 7.10 0.43
N VAL A 31 -13.70 7.45 0.94
CA VAL A 31 -12.46 7.47 0.16
C VAL A 31 -11.65 6.23 0.52
N THR A 32 -11.20 5.51 -0.50
CA THR A 32 -10.30 4.36 -0.38
C THR A 32 -8.91 4.75 -0.86
N VAL A 33 -7.90 4.42 -0.07
CA VAL A 33 -6.49 4.61 -0.40
C VAL A 33 -5.71 3.31 -0.23
N PHE A 34 -4.64 3.18 -0.99
CA PHE A 34 -3.61 2.18 -0.76
C PHE A 34 -2.38 2.87 -0.19
N VAL A 35 -1.95 2.44 0.99
CA VAL A 35 -0.79 2.98 1.67
C VAL A 35 0.43 2.20 1.22
N GLU A 36 1.38 2.89 0.62
CA GLU A 36 2.66 2.34 0.22
C GLU A 36 3.63 2.41 1.41
N PRO A 37 4.14 1.26 1.90
CA PRO A 37 5.17 1.23 2.92
C PRO A 37 6.44 1.88 2.38
N LYS A 38 7.09 2.66 3.22
CA LYS A 38 8.25 3.47 2.81
C LYS A 38 9.56 2.75 3.12
N PRO A 39 10.61 2.96 2.33
CA PRO A 39 11.96 2.62 2.74
C PRO A 39 12.42 3.50 3.92
N HIS A 40 13.33 3.00 4.74
CA HIS A 40 13.77 3.61 6.01
C HIS A 40 14.24 5.07 5.95
N TRP A 41 14.62 5.57 4.77
CA TRP A 41 15.11 6.92 4.55
C TRP A 41 14.01 7.94 4.20
N ALA A 42 12.80 7.50 3.88
CA ALA A 42 11.70 8.40 3.55
C ALA A 42 11.10 9.03 4.82
N GLU A 43 10.69 10.30 4.75
CA GLU A 43 10.09 11.04 5.89
C GLU A 43 8.75 10.44 6.32
N ASP A 44 7.89 10.07 5.36
CA ASP A 44 6.56 9.50 5.61
C ASP A 44 6.15 8.52 4.50
N MET A 45 5.15 7.68 4.80
CA MET A 45 4.50 6.80 3.85
C MET A 45 3.55 7.60 2.96
N ARG A 46 3.18 7.05 1.81
CA ARG A 46 2.25 7.69 0.87
C ARG A 46 0.95 6.90 0.84
N ALA A 47 -0.17 7.61 0.87
CA ALA A 47 -1.49 7.04 0.66
C ALA A 47 -2.00 7.48 -0.71
N PHE A 48 -2.13 6.54 -1.64
CA PHE A 48 -2.59 6.76 -3.01
C PHE A 48 -4.08 6.45 -3.12
N ARG A 49 -4.86 7.32 -3.76
CA ARG A 49 -6.28 7.06 -3.99
C ARG A 49 -6.47 5.87 -4.92
N LEU A 50 -7.44 5.01 -4.62
CA LEU A 50 -7.80 3.88 -5.48
C LEU A 50 -8.15 4.34 -6.91
N ASP A 51 -8.99 5.37 -7.04
CA ASP A 51 -9.66 5.72 -8.30
C ASP A 51 -8.97 6.82 -9.12
N ARG A 52 -7.87 7.39 -8.61
CA ARG A 52 -7.22 8.58 -9.18
C ARG A 52 -5.70 8.52 -8.98
N CYS A 53 -4.96 9.08 -9.94
CA CYS A 53 -3.53 9.33 -9.81
C CYS A 53 -3.29 10.51 -8.85
N GLU A 54 -3.61 10.30 -7.57
CA GLU A 54 -3.57 11.28 -6.50
C GLU A 54 -3.03 10.63 -5.23
N TYR A 55 -2.16 11.33 -4.50
CA TYR A 55 -1.58 10.84 -3.26
C TYR A 55 -1.55 11.91 -2.17
N CYS A 56 -1.39 11.47 -0.92
CA CYS A 56 -1.09 12.33 0.21
C CYS A 56 -0.07 11.66 1.14
N ARG A 57 0.43 12.41 2.12
CA ARG A 57 1.24 11.85 3.21
C ARG A 57 0.36 10.98 4.11
N TYR A 58 0.84 9.84 4.55
CA TYR A 58 0.07 8.94 5.40
C TYR A 58 -0.26 9.57 6.77
N ALA A 59 0.60 10.46 7.29
CA ALA A 59 0.27 11.25 8.47
C ALA A 59 -0.98 12.13 8.26
N ASP A 60 -1.10 12.78 7.10
CA ASP A 60 -2.26 13.60 6.76
C ASP A 60 -3.52 12.75 6.58
N TRP A 61 -3.41 11.60 5.90
CA TRP A 61 -4.50 10.62 5.78
C TRP A 61 -4.97 10.10 7.15
N SER A 62 -4.00 9.75 8.01
CA SER A 62 -4.27 9.23 9.34
C SER A 62 -5.00 10.24 10.23
N ALA A 63 -4.67 11.53 10.10
CA ALA A 63 -5.26 12.61 10.86
C ALA A 63 -6.63 13.09 10.32
N HIS A 64 -6.81 13.12 9.00
CA HIS A 64 -7.95 13.81 8.38
C HIS A 64 -8.84 12.93 7.48
N GLY A 65 -8.41 11.73 7.12
CA GLY A 65 -9.18 10.78 6.30
C GLY A 65 -9.66 11.40 4.99
N ALA A 66 -10.95 11.25 4.65
CA ALA A 66 -11.54 11.82 3.45
C ALA A 66 -11.39 13.35 3.29
N ARG A 67 -11.04 14.08 4.36
CA ARG A 67 -10.81 15.54 4.31
C ARG A 67 -9.36 15.91 3.99
N THR A 68 -8.47 14.93 3.88
CA THR A 68 -7.07 15.15 3.51
C THR A 68 -6.97 15.77 2.13
N ARG A 69 -6.03 16.69 1.97
CA ARG A 69 -5.68 17.23 0.66
C ARG A 69 -4.83 16.21 -0.08
N PHE A 70 -5.27 15.84 -1.28
CA PHE A 70 -4.49 15.04 -2.20
C PHE A 70 -3.76 15.90 -3.24
N TYR A 71 -2.65 15.38 -3.75
CA TYR A 71 -1.81 15.96 -4.78
C TYR A 71 -1.75 15.01 -5.97
N GLY A 72 -1.74 15.54 -7.19
CA GLY A 72 -1.62 14.70 -8.39
C GLY A 72 -0.30 13.93 -8.40
N HIS A 73 -0.37 12.65 -8.78
CA HIS A 73 0.75 11.84 -9.22
C HIS A 73 0.72 11.73 -10.74
N ILE A 74 1.88 11.58 -11.39
CA ILE A 74 1.95 11.60 -12.86
C ILE A 74 1.18 10.43 -13.49
N ASP A 75 1.23 9.25 -12.87
CA ASP A 75 0.69 8.02 -13.44
C ASP A 75 0.32 6.93 -12.41
N THR A 76 0.45 7.19 -11.10
CA THR A 76 0.30 6.14 -10.08
C THR A 76 -0.97 6.38 -9.26
N SER A 77 -1.91 5.45 -9.40
CA SER A 77 -3.05 5.29 -8.49
C SER A 77 -2.76 4.23 -7.43
N GLY A 78 -3.65 4.11 -6.45
CA GLY A 78 -3.56 3.05 -5.45
C GLY A 78 -3.78 1.64 -6.03
N ASP A 79 -4.54 1.51 -7.12
CA ASP A 79 -4.70 0.24 -7.82
C ASP A 79 -3.37 -0.20 -8.47
N ASP A 80 -2.63 0.75 -9.05
CA ASP A 80 -1.30 0.48 -9.62
C ASP A 80 -0.31 0.01 -8.54
N VAL A 81 -0.29 0.68 -7.38
CA VAL A 81 0.55 0.29 -6.23
C VAL A 81 0.25 -1.15 -5.79
N MET A 82 -1.04 -1.48 -5.63
CA MET A 82 -1.44 -2.83 -5.21
C MET A 82 -1.15 -3.88 -6.29
N MET A 83 -1.41 -3.57 -7.55
CA MET A 83 -1.14 -4.46 -8.68
C MET A 83 0.35 -4.78 -8.79
N GLU A 84 1.23 -3.77 -8.72
CA GLU A 84 2.67 -3.95 -8.80
C GLU A 84 3.19 -4.82 -7.65
N ALA A 85 2.81 -4.51 -6.40
CA ALA A 85 3.24 -5.30 -5.25
C ALA A 85 2.78 -6.76 -5.34
N ARG A 86 1.54 -7.02 -5.76
CA ARG A 86 1.04 -8.38 -5.97
C ARG A 86 1.81 -9.12 -7.07
N ALA A 87 2.17 -8.42 -8.16
CA ALA A 87 2.96 -9.01 -9.24
C ALA A 87 4.39 -9.39 -8.81
N ILE A 88 5.03 -8.56 -7.96
CA ILE A 88 6.35 -8.85 -7.39
C ILE A 88 6.28 -10.10 -6.50
N ILE A 89 5.35 -10.16 -5.54
CA ILE A 89 5.23 -11.32 -4.65
C ILE A 89 4.89 -12.60 -5.44
N ALA A 90 4.02 -12.53 -6.43
CA ALA A 90 3.73 -13.67 -7.30
C ALA A 90 4.98 -14.17 -8.04
N ARG A 91 5.85 -13.25 -8.49
CA ARG A 91 7.13 -13.60 -9.12
C ARG A 91 8.07 -14.27 -8.12
N GLU A 92 8.24 -13.69 -6.94
CA GLU A 92 9.13 -14.24 -5.92
C GLU A 92 8.71 -15.65 -5.46
N ILE A 93 7.41 -15.91 -5.34
CA ILE A 93 6.88 -17.27 -5.08
C ILE A 93 7.26 -18.21 -6.22
N ALA A 94 7.07 -17.80 -7.48
CA ALA A 94 7.42 -18.62 -8.64
C ALA A 94 8.92 -18.90 -8.73
N ASP A 95 9.75 -17.97 -8.25
CA ASP A 95 11.21 -18.09 -8.19
C ASP A 95 11.68 -18.89 -6.95
N GLY A 96 10.76 -19.32 -6.07
CA GLY A 96 11.06 -20.13 -4.89
C GLY A 96 11.72 -19.36 -3.74
N LEU A 97 11.49 -18.04 -3.65
CA LEU A 97 12.05 -17.19 -2.58
C LEU A 97 11.22 -17.23 -1.28
N TRP A 98 10.10 -17.96 -1.28
CA TRP A 98 9.15 -18.10 -0.18
C TRP A 98 8.93 -19.60 0.11
N ASP A 99 9.67 -20.16 1.08
CA ASP A 99 9.67 -21.60 1.46
C ASP A 99 8.71 -21.96 2.62
#